data_AF-A0A1E1W5W0-F1
#
_entry.id   AF-A0A1E1W5W0-F1
#
_cell.length_a   1.000
_cell.length_b   1.000
_cell.length_c   1.000
_cell.angle_alpha   90.00
_cell.angle_beta   90.00
_cell.angle_gamma   90.00
#
_symmetry.space_group_name_H-M   'P 1'
#
loop_
_entity.id
_entity.type
_entity.pdbx_description
1 polymer ?
#
loop_
_entity_poly.entity_id
_entity_poly.type
_entity_poly.pdbx_seq_one_letter_code
_entity_poly.pdbx_strand_id
1 'polypeptide(L)'
;CRRQYPNCNKVSCPLDATHIVNDVELDYHVKNVCTKRILFESQLYVADDEARAPEVIIPAPVSTDENWDDENVSSYKPDLSKKASNIIVKPRGLAPAERRKLRMENIKTYRPQEDQ
;
A
#
# COMPACT_ATOMS: atom_id res chain seq x y z
N CYS A 1 -10.46 36.61 -31.66
CA CYS A 1 -9.85 37.52 -30.66
C CYS A 1 -8.42 37.97 -31.01
N ARG A 2 -7.39 37.11 -31.10
CA ARG A 2 -5.99 37.55 -31.38
C ARG A 2 -5.81 38.34 -32.69
N ARG A 3 -6.58 38.01 -33.74
CA ARG A 3 -6.60 38.76 -35.01
C ARG A 3 -7.16 40.19 -34.91
N GLN A 4 -8.01 40.47 -33.91
CA GLN A 4 -8.67 41.77 -33.73
C GLN A 4 -7.91 42.70 -32.78
N TYR A 5 -7.08 42.13 -31.90
CA TYR A 5 -6.26 42.88 -30.95
C TYR A 5 -4.83 42.35 -30.96
N PRO A 6 -4.01 42.74 -31.96
CA PRO A 6 -2.65 42.24 -32.12
C PRO A 6 -1.73 42.59 -30.94
N ASN A 7 -2.01 43.72 -30.29
CA ASN A 7 -1.17 44.28 -29.23
C ASN A 7 -1.60 43.84 -27.81
N CYS A 8 -2.70 43.09 -27.70
CA CYS A 8 -3.17 42.61 -26.41
C CYS A 8 -2.78 41.14 -26.25
N ASN A 9 -1.73 40.90 -25.47
CA ASN A 9 -1.34 39.55 -25.09
C ASN A 9 -2.44 38.97 -24.20
N LYS A 10 -3.11 37.93 -24.71
CA LYS A 10 -4.10 37.15 -23.97
C LYS A 10 -3.47 35.84 -23.53
N VAL A 11 -3.61 35.54 -22.25
CA VAL A 11 -3.04 34.37 -21.58
C VAL A 11 -4.15 33.57 -20.90
N SER A 12 -3.91 32.28 -20.73
CA SER A 12 -4.84 31.40 -20.01
C SER A 12 -4.65 31.57 -18.51
N CYS A 13 -5.75 31.56 -17.75
CA CYS A 13 -5.68 31.49 -16.30
C CYS A 13 -5.04 30.15 -15.87
N PRO A 14 -4.14 30.14 -14.86
CA PRO A 14 -3.53 28.91 -14.36
C PRO A 14 -4.51 28.00 -13.58
N LEU A 15 -5.64 28.55 -13.10
CA LEU A 15 -6.65 27.81 -12.33
C LEU A 15 -7.78 27.27 -13.23
N ASP A 16 -7.96 27.83 -14.41
CA ASP A 16 -8.99 27.43 -15.36
C ASP A 16 -8.56 27.68 -16.81
N ALA A 17 -8.41 26.61 -17.59
CA ALA A 17 -8.06 26.70 -19.01
C ALA A 17 -9.15 27.37 -19.87
N THR A 18 -10.37 27.51 -19.37
CA THR A 18 -11.46 28.21 -20.08
C THR A 18 -11.39 29.73 -19.96
N HIS A 19 -10.66 30.26 -18.97
CA HIS A 19 -10.51 31.69 -18.78
C HIS A 19 -9.34 32.22 -19.59
N ILE A 20 -9.65 33.02 -20.62
CA ILE A 20 -8.66 33.74 -21.43
C ILE A 20 -8.71 35.22 -21.04
N VAL A 21 -7.66 35.68 -20.37
CA VAL A 21 -7.57 37.02 -19.77
C VAL A 21 -6.42 37.79 -20.41
N ASN A 22 -6.44 39.12 -20.35
CA ASN A 22 -5.28 39.92 -20.76
C ASN A 22 -4.14 39.74 -19.76
N ASP A 23 -2.91 39.74 -20.24
CA ASP A 23 -1.71 39.50 -19.41
C ASP A 23 -1.61 40.45 -18.21
N VAL A 24 -1.89 41.74 -18.43
CA VAL A 24 -1.87 42.78 -17.38
C VAL A 24 -2.95 42.56 -16.30
N GLU A 25 -4.05 41.89 -16.65
CA GLU A 25 -5.18 41.65 -15.75
C GLU A 25 -5.10 40.26 -15.09
N LEU A 26 -4.10 39.44 -15.42
CA LEU A 26 -3.98 38.07 -14.93
C LEU A 26 -3.89 38.03 -13.41
N ASP A 27 -3.05 38.86 -12.81
CA ASP A 27 -2.85 38.91 -11.35
C ASP A 27 -4.13 39.29 -10.61
N TYR A 28 -4.87 40.27 -11.15
CA TYR A 28 -6.14 40.69 -10.59
C TYR A 28 -7.20 39.60 -10.76
N HIS A 29 -7.24 38.94 -11.93
CA HIS A 29 -8.17 37.85 -12.19
C HIS A 29 -7.96 36.68 -11.24
N VAL A 30 -6.72 36.19 -11.13
CA VAL A 30 -6.36 35.05 -10.28
C VAL A 30 -6.71 35.34 -8.83
N LYS A 31 -6.52 36.59 -8.37
CA LYS A 31 -6.82 36.96 -6.98
C LYS A 31 -8.31 37.23 -6.75
N ASN A 32 -8.95 38.10 -7.52
CA ASN A 32 -10.23 38.68 -7.10
C ASN A 32 -11.43 38.17 -7.88
N VAL A 33 -11.24 37.59 -9.07
CA VAL A 33 -12.33 37.30 -10.00
C VAL A 33 -12.51 35.80 -10.27
N CYS A 34 -11.42 35.03 -10.21
CA CYS A 34 -11.45 33.62 -10.58
C CYS A 34 -12.31 32.81 -9.59
N THR A 35 -13.45 32.30 -10.06
CA THR A 35 -14.39 31.49 -9.26
C THR A 35 -13.76 30.18 -8.78
N LYS A 36 -12.88 29.57 -9.59
CA LYS A 36 -12.17 28.33 -9.24
C LYS A 36 -11.05 28.53 -8.21
N ARG A 37 -10.67 29.78 -7.90
CA ARG A 37 -9.74 30.09 -6.81
C ARG A 37 -10.24 29.53 -5.48
N ILE A 38 -11.52 29.72 -5.18
CA ILE A 38 -12.14 29.28 -3.92
C ILE A 38 -12.08 27.77 -3.77
N LEU A 39 -12.35 27.02 -4.85
CA LEU A 39 -12.26 25.56 -4.85
C LEU A 39 -10.82 25.09 -4.62
N PHE A 40 -9.85 25.73 -5.27
CA PHE A 40 -8.44 25.41 -5.09
C PHE A 40 -7.96 25.70 -3.67
N GLU A 41 -8.35 26.85 -3.11
CA GLU A 41 -8.02 27.23 -1.73
C GLU A 41 -8.66 26.28 -0.71
N SER A 42 -9.91 25.85 -0.91
CA SER A 42 -10.59 24.90 -0.03
C SER A 42 -9.95 23.50 0.00
N GLN A 43 -9.26 23.09 -1.06
CA GLN A 43 -8.60 21.78 -1.14
C GLN A 43 -7.17 21.81 -0.59
N LEU A 44 -6.50 22.96 -0.68
CA LEU A 44 -5.13 23.13 -0.19
C LEU A 44 -5.06 23.53 1.28
N TYR A 45 -5.99 24.37 1.72
CA TYR A 45 -6.06 24.88 3.09
C TYR A 45 -7.26 24.25 3.79
N VAL A 46 -7.13 22.97 4.14
CA VAL A 46 -8.01 22.38 5.16
C VAL A 46 -7.54 22.95 6.49
N ALA A 47 -8.27 23.89 7.07
CA ALA A 47 -8.08 24.22 8.47
C ALA A 47 -8.50 23.00 9.29
N ASP A 48 -7.62 22.52 10.18
CA ASP A 48 -7.87 21.33 11.02
C ASP A 48 -9.18 21.43 11.83
N ASP A 49 -9.71 22.65 12.00
CA ASP A 49 -10.95 22.96 12.74
C ASP A 49 -12.24 22.62 11.95
N GLU A 50 -12.18 22.49 10.62
CA GLU A 50 -13.32 22.08 9.76
C GLU A 50 -13.03 20.73 9.11
N ALA A 51 -12.47 19.79 9.88
CA ALA A 51 -12.41 18.39 9.49
C ALA A 51 -13.84 17.83 9.37
N ARG A 52 -14.51 18.12 8.25
CA ARG A 52 -15.65 17.34 7.81
C ARG A 52 -15.11 15.93 7.65
N ALA A 53 -15.49 15.06 8.58
CA ALA A 53 -15.18 13.64 8.48
C ALA A 53 -15.52 13.23 7.05
N PRO A 54 -14.59 12.63 6.29
CA PRO A 54 -14.92 12.15 4.97
C PRO A 54 -16.16 11.28 5.13
N GLU A 55 -17.22 11.59 4.39
CA GLU A 55 -18.40 10.73 4.36
C GLU A 55 -17.92 9.40 3.78
N VAL A 56 -17.63 8.46 4.68
CA VAL A 56 -17.20 7.12 4.30
C VAL A 56 -18.40 6.49 3.63
N ILE A 57 -18.42 6.53 2.30
CA ILE A 57 -19.32 5.73 1.50
C ILE A 57 -18.86 4.30 1.74
N ILE A 58 -19.44 3.63 2.73
CA ILE A 58 -19.21 2.20 2.96
C ILE A 58 -19.93 1.50 1.81
N PRO A 59 -19.22 0.91 0.84
CA PRO A 59 -19.88 0.12 -0.19
C PRO A 59 -20.64 -1.02 0.51
N ALA A 60 -21.84 -1.33 0.01
CA ALA A 60 -22.59 -2.46 0.52
C ALA A 60 -21.70 -3.72 0.48
N PRO A 61 -21.66 -4.53 1.55
CA PRO A 61 -20.82 -5.73 1.56
C PRO A 61 -21.25 -6.63 0.41
N VAL A 62 -20.35 -6.82 -0.54
CA VAL A 62 -20.54 -7.76 -1.64
C VAL A 62 -20.33 -9.17 -1.07
N SER A 63 -21.40 -9.98 -1.07
CA SER A 63 -21.30 -11.39 -0.70
C SER A 63 -20.58 -12.13 -1.82
N THR A 64 -19.31 -12.48 -1.60
CA THR A 64 -18.56 -13.37 -2.48
C THR A 64 -18.37 -14.71 -1.78
N ASP A 65 -18.59 -15.80 -2.51
CA ASP A 65 -18.42 -17.16 -1.96
C ASP A 65 -16.94 -17.50 -1.70
N GLU A 66 -16.01 -16.70 -2.23
CA GLU A 66 -14.57 -16.82 -2.04
C GLU A 66 -14.05 -15.56 -1.32
N ASN A 67 -13.55 -15.72 -0.09
CA ASN A 67 -12.91 -14.67 0.69
C ASN A 67 -11.49 -15.10 1.07
N TRP A 68 -10.50 -14.40 0.53
CA TRP A 68 -9.08 -14.67 0.81
C TRP A 68 -8.70 -14.40 2.27
N ASP A 69 -9.44 -13.56 2.98
CA ASP A 69 -9.19 -13.26 4.40
C ASP A 69 -9.65 -14.39 5.34
N ASP A 70 -10.62 -15.21 4.91
CA ASP A 70 -11.14 -16.34 5.71
C ASP A 70 -10.32 -17.62 5.55
N GLU A 71 -9.50 -17.71 4.48
CA GLU A 71 -8.63 -18.85 4.20
C GLU A 71 -7.31 -18.79 4.98
N ASN A 72 -7.37 -18.66 6.31
CA ASN A 72 -6.18 -18.78 7.16
C ASN A 72 -5.78 -20.25 7.38
N VAL A 73 -5.53 -20.96 6.28
CA VAL A 73 -5.05 -22.34 6.30
C VAL A 73 -3.53 -22.32 6.14
N SER A 74 -2.81 -22.79 7.16
CA SER A 74 -1.35 -22.95 7.05
C SER A 74 -1.04 -23.91 5.90
N SER A 75 -0.31 -23.43 4.88
CA SER A 75 0.15 -24.24 3.74
C SER A 75 0.99 -25.45 4.14
N TYR A 76 1.54 -25.44 5.36
CA TYR A 76 2.44 -26.46 5.87
C TYR A 76 1.87 -27.18 7.10
N LYS A 77 1.50 -28.45 6.92
CA LYS A 77 1.21 -29.39 8.02
C LYS A 77 2.41 -30.35 8.15
N PRO A 78 3.40 -30.07 9.02
CA PRO A 78 4.51 -30.99 9.21
C PRO A 78 3.97 -32.30 9.75
N ASP A 79 4.11 -33.36 8.97
CA ASP A 79 3.84 -34.70 9.47
C ASP A 79 4.95 -35.09 10.46
N LEU A 80 4.64 -34.99 11.75
CA LEU A 80 5.56 -35.30 12.83
C LEU A 80 6.00 -36.78 12.82
N SER A 81 5.26 -37.65 12.13
CA SER A 81 5.62 -39.06 11.91
C SER A 81 6.68 -39.23 10.82
N LYS A 82 6.72 -38.31 9.84
CA LYS A 82 7.71 -38.30 8.74
C LYS A 82 9.03 -37.62 9.12
N LYS A 83 9.48 -37.74 10.36
CA LYS A 83 10.90 -37.47 10.66
C LYS A 83 11.72 -38.55 9.99
N ALA A 84 12.05 -38.32 8.73
CA ALA A 84 12.80 -39.25 7.93
C ALA A 84 14.15 -39.53 8.63
N SER A 85 14.58 -40.79 8.63
CA SER A 85 15.78 -41.23 9.36
C SER A 85 17.07 -40.56 8.88
N ASN A 86 17.03 -39.92 7.72
CA ASN A 86 18.09 -39.09 7.16
C ASN A 86 18.10 -37.65 7.70
N ILE A 87 17.17 -37.24 8.57
CA ILE A 87 17.09 -35.86 9.07
C ILE A 87 17.54 -35.80 10.53
N ILE A 88 18.78 -35.35 10.76
CA ILE A 88 19.31 -35.13 12.11
C ILE A 88 18.92 -33.72 12.58
N VAL A 89 18.09 -33.65 13.63
CA VAL A 89 17.65 -32.38 14.22
C VAL A 89 18.61 -31.95 15.33
N LYS A 90 19.00 -30.66 15.34
CA LYS A 90 19.81 -30.08 16.42
C LYS A 90 18.93 -29.82 17.65
N PRO A 91 19.19 -30.45 18.82
CA PRO A 91 18.45 -30.14 20.03
C PRO A 91 18.78 -28.73 20.55
N ARG A 92 17.75 -27.95 20.89
CA ARG A 92 17.88 -26.63 21.51
C ARG A 92 17.55 -26.71 23.01
N GLY A 93 18.25 -25.94 23.85
CA GLY A 93 17.94 -25.83 25.29
C GLY A 93 18.40 -26.98 26.20
N LEU A 94 18.91 -28.09 25.67
CA LEU A 94 19.39 -29.23 26.48
C LEU A 94 20.76 -28.99 27.12
N ALA A 95 21.01 -29.66 28.25
CA ALA A 95 22.30 -29.67 28.92
C ALA A 95 23.40 -30.27 28.01
N PRO A 96 24.69 -29.92 28.21
CA PRO A 96 25.78 -30.41 27.36
C PRO A 96 25.86 -31.95 27.27
N ALA A 97 25.59 -32.65 28.37
CA ALA A 97 25.63 -34.12 28.42
C ALA A 97 24.50 -34.76 27.60
N GLU A 98 23.28 -34.27 27.75
CA GLU A 98 22.10 -34.73 27.01
C GLU A 98 22.24 -34.46 25.51
N ARG A 99 22.79 -33.29 25.15
CA ARG A 99 23.12 -32.94 23.77
C ARG A 99 24.13 -33.91 23.15
N ARG A 100 25.11 -34.37 23.93
CA ARG A 100 26.08 -35.38 23.48
C ARG A 100 25.40 -36.74 23.29
N LYS A 101 24.56 -37.18 24.24
CA LYS A 101 23.81 -38.44 24.16
C LYS A 101 22.92 -38.48 22.90
N LEU A 102 22.13 -37.42 22.69
CA LEU A 102 21.21 -37.32 21.55
C LEU A 102 21.94 -37.27 20.21
N ARG A 103 23.13 -36.64 20.14
CA ARG A 103 24.01 -36.72 18.95
C ARG A 103 24.46 -38.15 18.67
N MET A 104 24.90 -38.89 19.70
CA MET A 104 25.37 -40.27 19.52
C MET A 104 24.23 -41.21 19.12
N GLU A 105 23.02 -41.01 19.65
CA GLU A 105 21.83 -41.78 19.27
C GLU A 105 21.41 -41.48 17.83
N ASN A 106 21.36 -40.20 17.44
CA ASN A 106 21.04 -39.80 16.07
C ASN A 106 22.02 -40.34 15.03
N ILE A 107 23.31 -40.43 15.37
CA ILE A 107 24.33 -41.03 14.47
C ILE A 107 24.05 -42.52 14.26
N LYS A 108 23.57 -43.23 15.28
CA LYS A 108 23.23 -44.67 15.18
C LYS A 108 21.98 -44.92 14.36
N THR A 109 20.99 -44.04 14.46
CA THR A 109 19.70 -44.19 13.76
C THR A 109 19.69 -43.57 12.37
N TYR A 110 20.73 -42.79 12.02
CA TYR A 110 20.85 -42.16 10.71
C TYR A 110 20.96 -43.19 9.59
N ARG A 111 20.09 -43.07 8.58
CA ARG A 111 20.16 -43.83 7.33
C ARG A 111 20.10 -42.84 6.16
N PRO A 112 21.12 -42.81 5.28
CA PRO A 112 21.07 -42.01 4.05
C PRO A 112 19.83 -42.37 3.22
N GLN A 113 19.24 -41.39 2.53
CA GLN A 113 18.30 -41.71 1.45
C GLN A 113 19.14 -42.20 0.27
N GLU A 114 18.94 -43.45 -0.13
CA GLU A 114 19.45 -43.97 -1.41
C GLU A 114 18.66 -43.29 -2.53
N ASP A 115 19.36 -42.89 -3.60
CA ASP A 115 18.83 -42.05 -4.68
C ASP A 115 17.50 -42.59 -5.23
N GLN A 116 16.43 -41.79 -5.13
CA GLN A 116 15.15 -42.02 -5.79
C GLN A 116 15.19 -41.58 -7.24
#